data_AF-A0A1I0E5P9-F1
#
_entry.id   AF-A0A1I0E5P9-F1
#
_cell.length_a   1.000
_cell.length_b   1.000
_cell.length_c   1.000
_cell.angle_alpha   90.00
_cell.angle_beta   90.00
_cell.angle_gamma   90.00
#
_symmetry.space_group_name_H-M   'P 1'
#
loop_
_entity.id
_entity.type
_entity.pdbx_description
1 polymer ?
#
loop_
_entity_poly.entity_id
_entity_poly.type
_entity_poly.pdbx_seq_one_letter_code
_entity_poly.pdbx_strand_id
1 'polypeptide(L)'
;MKKILRIILICLMIVSLIGCSQQASNQKSEEELREEIRAEMEAQAAKEAEDQAKREAEEKSKFENETTHGTYVNFNEYEAVIAHFYDGVNKDKLDIIEYNVGPKESFNVGTYTLQFAVFGKIENVRFDYHLGMFADPDPIFPIGTIENALVIVHAELPLDGAHIMVTGTVGGREIEFILYEWRMDPDVTPVEENIYKIAKE
;
A
#
# COMPACT_ATOMS: atom_id res chain seq x y z
N MET A 1 -31.57 32.34 -44.84
CA MET A 1 -30.46 33.32 -44.63
C MET A 1 -29.56 33.02 -43.42
N LYS A 2 -30.04 32.38 -42.33
CA LYS A 2 -29.22 32.10 -41.12
C LYS A 2 -28.03 31.13 -41.30
N LYS A 3 -28.05 30.29 -42.35
CA LYS A 3 -26.98 29.29 -42.60
C LYS A 3 -25.73 29.89 -43.27
N ILE A 4 -25.90 30.93 -44.09
CA ILE A 4 -24.79 31.62 -44.77
C ILE A 4 -23.98 32.43 -43.75
N LEU A 5 -24.65 33.01 -42.74
CA LEU A 5 -24.00 33.78 -41.68
C LEU A 5 -23.02 32.96 -40.83
N ARG A 6 -23.30 31.66 -40.63
CA ARG A 6 -22.42 30.76 -39.85
C ARG A 6 -21.11 30.44 -40.57
N ILE A 7 -21.15 30.30 -41.89
CA ILE A 7 -19.96 29.99 -42.69
C ILE A 7 -19.00 31.19 -42.70
N ILE A 8 -19.53 32.41 -42.81
CA ILE A 8 -18.73 33.64 -42.77
C ILE A 8 -18.03 33.79 -41.40
N LEU A 9 -18.71 33.44 -40.31
CA LEU A 9 -18.18 33.53 -38.95
C LEU A 9 -17.02 32.53 -38.70
N ILE A 10 -17.10 31.33 -39.29
CA ILE A 10 -16.02 30.34 -39.21
C ILE A 10 -14.82 30.78 -40.05
N CYS A 11 -15.03 31.33 -41.25
CA CYS A 11 -13.95 31.87 -42.06
C CYS A 11 -13.23 33.05 -41.36
N LEU A 12 -13.97 33.89 -40.62
CA LEU A 12 -13.39 35.02 -39.90
C LEU A 12 -12.48 34.59 -38.74
N MET A 13 -12.80 33.49 -38.04
CA MET A 13 -11.92 32.93 -37.01
C MET A 13 -10.63 32.33 -37.58
N ILE A 14 -10.68 31.78 -38.79
CA ILE A 14 -9.49 31.18 -39.43
C ILE A 14 -8.51 32.27 -39.89
N VAL A 15 -9.00 33.45 -40.32
CA VAL A 15 -8.14 34.55 -40.75
C VAL A 15 -7.47 35.26 -39.56
N SER A 16 -8.06 35.24 -38.36
CA SER A 16 -7.41 35.75 -37.14
C SER A 16 -6.22 34.90 -36.64
N LEU A 17 -6.06 33.67 -37.14
CA LEU A 17 -4.93 32.81 -36.76
C LEU A 17 -3.66 33.03 -37.61
N ILE A 18 -3.74 33.77 -38.72
CA ILE A 18 -2.61 33.92 -39.66
C ILE A 18 -1.93 35.31 -39.54
N GLY A 19 -2.42 36.18 -38.65
CA GLY A 19 -2.05 37.60 -38.58
C GLY A 19 -1.44 38.07 -37.27
N CYS A 20 -0.43 37.38 -36.72
CA CYS A 20 0.49 37.93 -35.71
C CYS A 20 1.93 37.57 -36.08
N SER A 21 2.37 38.08 -37.24
CA SER A 21 3.78 38.21 -37.56
C SER A 21 4.18 39.66 -37.30
N GLN A 22 4.85 39.89 -36.17
CA GLN A 22 5.80 40.97 -36.01
C GLN A 22 6.83 40.58 -34.95
N GLN A 23 8.04 40.34 -35.45
CA GLN A 23 9.32 40.11 -34.79
C GLN A 23 9.44 40.66 -33.36
N ALA A 24 9.64 39.74 -32.41
CA ALA A 24 10.81 39.81 -31.54
C ALA A 24 11.65 38.56 -31.86
N SER A 25 12.86 38.76 -32.39
CA SER A 25 13.85 37.69 -32.47
C SER A 25 14.27 37.31 -31.06
N ASN A 26 13.54 36.38 -30.47
CA ASN A 26 14.04 35.58 -29.35
C ASN A 26 13.98 34.14 -29.82
N GLN A 27 14.81 33.85 -30.82
CA GLN A 27 15.00 32.50 -31.32
C GLN A 27 15.85 31.80 -30.26
N LYS A 28 15.24 31.48 -29.12
CA LYS A 28 15.80 30.50 -28.21
C LYS A 28 16.11 29.29 -29.08
N SER A 29 17.34 28.82 -29.07
CA SER A 29 17.73 27.69 -29.91
C SER A 29 16.82 26.50 -29.56
N GLU A 30 16.60 25.58 -30.51
CA GLU A 30 15.86 24.33 -30.21
C GLU A 30 16.47 23.59 -29.01
N GLU A 31 17.76 23.81 -28.77
CA GLU A 31 18.52 23.34 -27.61
C GLU A 31 18.09 24.02 -26.31
N GLU A 32 17.95 25.35 -26.28
CA GLU A 32 17.41 26.07 -25.10
C GLU A 32 15.96 25.67 -24.77
N LEU A 33 15.14 25.34 -25.77
CA LEU A 33 13.78 24.86 -25.54
C LEU A 33 13.76 23.45 -24.93
N ARG A 34 14.68 22.57 -25.33
CA ARG A 34 14.81 21.22 -24.74
C ARG A 34 15.34 21.29 -23.31
N GLU A 35 16.26 22.21 -23.02
CA GLU A 35 16.74 22.45 -21.66
C GLU A 35 15.64 23.02 -20.76
N GLU A 36 14.80 23.93 -21.26
CA GLU A 36 13.67 24.48 -20.50
C GLU A 36 12.62 23.41 -20.16
N ILE A 37 12.27 22.53 -21.11
CA ILE A 37 11.35 21.41 -20.86
C ILE A 37 11.94 20.40 -19.87
N ARG A 38 13.25 20.10 -19.96
CA ARG A 38 13.91 19.22 -18.98
C ARG A 38 13.89 19.83 -17.58
N ALA A 39 14.23 21.11 -17.46
CA ALA A 39 14.24 21.81 -16.18
C ALA A 39 12.84 21.88 -15.55
N GLU A 40 11.79 22.07 -16.36
CA GLU A 40 10.40 22.06 -15.88
C GLU A 40 9.95 20.67 -15.41
N MET A 41 10.30 19.60 -16.15
CA MET A 41 10.03 18.22 -15.72
C MET A 41 10.79 17.84 -14.44
N GLU A 42 12.06 18.22 -14.32
CA GLU A 42 12.86 17.95 -13.12
C GLU A 42 12.32 18.71 -11.91
N ALA A 43 11.92 19.98 -12.08
CA ALA A 43 11.30 20.77 -11.02
C ALA A 43 9.93 20.19 -10.60
N GLN A 44 9.14 19.68 -11.57
CA GLN A 44 7.87 19.04 -11.27
C GLN A 44 8.07 17.71 -10.52
N ALA A 45 8.99 16.86 -10.96
CA ALA A 45 9.32 15.61 -10.27
C ALA A 45 9.85 15.86 -8.85
N ALA A 46 10.69 16.89 -8.66
CA ALA A 46 11.19 17.27 -7.34
C ALA A 46 10.06 17.75 -6.41
N LYS A 47 9.14 18.56 -6.94
CA LYS A 47 7.97 19.03 -6.17
C LYS A 47 7.01 17.90 -5.82
N GLU A 48 6.75 16.99 -6.76
CA GLU A 48 5.91 15.81 -6.51
C GLU A 48 6.54 14.89 -5.44
N ALA A 49 7.86 14.69 -5.49
CA ALA A 49 8.59 13.96 -4.46
C ALA A 49 8.54 14.64 -3.08
N GLU A 50 8.67 15.97 -3.03
CA GLU A 50 8.57 16.74 -1.78
C GLU A 50 7.14 16.67 -1.18
N ASP A 51 6.12 16.86 -2.02
CA ASP A 51 4.72 16.76 -1.60
C ASP A 51 4.38 15.35 -1.12
N GLN A 52 4.92 14.31 -1.76
CA GLN A 52 4.75 12.93 -1.33
C GLN A 52 5.45 12.66 0.00
N ALA A 53 6.72 13.06 0.16
CA ALA A 53 7.46 12.90 1.40
C ALA A 53 6.78 13.62 2.58
N LYS A 54 6.21 14.80 2.34
CA LYS A 54 5.47 15.55 3.36
C LYS A 54 4.19 14.83 3.79
N ARG A 55 3.42 14.27 2.84
CA ARG A 55 2.22 13.47 3.17
C ARG A 55 2.57 12.20 3.94
N GLU A 56 3.62 11.49 3.54
CA GLU A 56 4.10 10.30 4.23
C GLU A 56 4.53 10.62 5.67
N ALA A 57 5.17 11.78 5.90
CA ALA A 57 5.53 12.24 7.23
C ALA A 57 4.30 12.61 8.08
N GLU A 58 3.31 13.30 7.50
CA GLU A 58 2.07 13.67 8.18
C GLU A 58 1.21 12.45 8.52
N GLU A 59 1.12 11.46 7.63
CA GLU A 59 0.39 10.23 7.89
C GLU A 59 1.06 9.36 8.94
N LYS A 60 2.40 9.24 8.96
CA LYS A 60 3.10 8.44 9.98
C LYS A 60 3.08 9.12 11.36
N SER A 61 2.99 10.46 11.41
CA SER A 61 2.79 11.22 12.64
C SER A 61 1.43 10.98 13.33
N LYS A 62 0.47 10.30 12.69
CA LYS A 62 -0.86 10.05 13.28
C LYS A 62 -0.84 9.02 14.41
N PHE A 63 0.19 8.17 14.45
CA PHE A 63 0.29 7.09 15.42
C PHE A 63 1.09 7.54 16.66
N GLU A 64 0.56 7.20 17.82
CA GLU A 64 1.21 7.41 19.12
C GLU A 64 2.21 6.31 19.37
N ASN A 65 3.41 6.66 19.83
CA ASN A 65 4.39 5.67 20.23
C ASN A 65 3.87 4.87 21.43
N GLU A 66 4.11 3.56 21.44
CA GLU A 66 3.53 2.69 22.46
C GLU A 66 4.42 1.50 22.79
N THR A 67 4.06 0.78 23.85
CA THR A 67 4.60 -0.56 24.13
C THR A 67 3.51 -1.58 23.87
N THR A 68 3.69 -2.39 22.84
CA THR A 68 2.80 -3.50 22.48
C THR A 68 3.60 -4.80 22.54
N HIS A 69 3.00 -5.88 23.04
CA HIS A 69 3.68 -7.19 23.25
C HIS A 69 5.06 -7.07 23.94
N GLY A 70 5.19 -6.18 24.92
CA GLY A 70 6.45 -5.93 25.63
C GLY A 70 7.53 -5.19 24.84
N THR A 71 7.26 -4.79 23.61
CA THR A 71 8.20 -4.05 22.74
C THR A 71 7.74 -2.61 22.59
N TYR A 72 8.62 -1.66 22.93
CA TYR A 72 8.40 -0.24 22.61
C TYR A 72 8.61 0.00 21.12
N VAL A 73 7.66 0.71 20.51
CA VAL A 73 7.64 1.03 19.08
C VAL A 73 7.49 2.53 18.91
N ASN A 74 8.47 3.14 18.25
CA ASN A 74 8.34 4.47 17.65
C ASN A 74 8.04 4.30 16.17
N PHE A 75 6.77 4.46 15.78
CA PHE A 75 6.32 4.16 14.42
C PHE A 75 7.01 5.01 13.35
N ASN A 76 7.53 6.19 13.71
CA ASN A 76 8.26 7.07 12.80
C ASN A 76 9.67 6.58 12.44
N GLU A 77 10.23 5.62 13.18
CA GLU A 77 11.57 5.07 12.92
C GLU A 77 11.58 3.95 11.86
N TYR A 78 10.41 3.40 11.56
CA TYR A 78 10.26 2.25 10.69
C TYR A 78 9.53 2.63 9.40
N GLU A 79 9.81 1.88 8.33
CA GLU A 79 9.09 1.98 7.08
C GLU A 79 7.68 1.40 7.23
N ALA A 80 7.61 0.21 7.85
CA ALA A 80 6.37 -0.40 8.32
C ALA A 80 6.58 -1.17 9.63
N VAL A 81 5.51 -1.31 10.40
CA VAL A 81 5.44 -2.18 11.58
C VAL A 81 4.23 -3.08 11.45
N ILE A 82 4.41 -4.37 11.69
CA ILE A 82 3.36 -5.39 11.65
C ILE A 82 3.24 -5.96 13.05
N ALA A 83 2.05 -5.92 13.65
CA ALA A 83 1.82 -6.39 15.01
C ALA A 83 0.69 -7.42 15.04
N HIS A 84 1.02 -8.67 15.38
CA HIS A 84 0.04 -9.74 15.58
C HIS A 84 -0.82 -9.45 16.81
N PHE A 85 -2.08 -9.91 16.78
CA PHE A 85 -3.04 -9.80 17.88
C PHE A 85 -3.17 -8.38 18.47
N TYR A 86 -2.94 -7.35 17.66
CA TYR A 86 -2.82 -5.99 18.12
C TYR A 86 -4.08 -5.43 18.81
N ASP A 87 -3.92 -4.95 20.04
CA ASP A 87 -4.95 -4.31 20.86
C ASP A 87 -4.52 -2.93 21.43
N GLY A 88 -3.47 -2.36 20.86
CA GLY A 88 -2.80 -1.16 21.37
C GLY A 88 -3.59 0.15 21.18
N VAL A 89 -2.97 1.26 21.61
CA VAL A 89 -3.62 2.58 21.70
C VAL A 89 -3.99 3.19 20.35
N ASN A 90 -3.39 2.71 19.26
CA ASN A 90 -3.64 3.20 17.92
C ASN A 90 -4.72 2.41 17.17
N LYS A 91 -5.35 1.41 17.79
CA LYS A 91 -6.32 0.53 17.13
C LYS A 91 -7.45 1.29 16.42
N ASP A 92 -7.98 2.33 17.06
CA ASP A 92 -9.09 3.13 16.52
C ASP A 92 -8.67 4.08 15.39
N LYS A 93 -7.37 4.15 15.07
CA LYS A 93 -6.81 4.97 13.97
C LYS A 93 -6.52 4.15 12.71
N LEU A 94 -6.76 2.85 12.76
CA LEU A 94 -6.52 1.92 11.66
C LEU A 94 -7.82 1.63 10.91
N ASP A 95 -7.72 1.52 9.58
CA ASP A 95 -8.82 1.03 8.78
C ASP A 95 -9.03 -0.47 9.04
N ILE A 96 -10.27 -0.91 9.25
CA ILE A 96 -10.56 -2.33 9.45
C ILE A 96 -10.82 -2.98 8.10
N ILE A 97 -10.03 -4.01 7.79
CA ILE A 97 -10.21 -4.83 6.58
C ILE A 97 -10.35 -6.29 6.97
N GLU A 98 -11.34 -6.97 6.39
CA GLU A 98 -11.67 -8.35 6.73
C GLU A 98 -11.52 -9.27 5.52
N TYR A 99 -10.89 -10.41 5.73
CA TYR A 99 -10.71 -11.45 4.72
C TYR A 99 -11.19 -12.80 5.23
N ASN A 100 -11.81 -13.55 4.34
CA ASN A 100 -12.16 -14.95 4.55
C ASN A 100 -11.16 -15.79 3.77
N VAL A 101 -10.33 -16.55 4.47
CA VAL A 101 -9.20 -17.31 3.92
C VAL A 101 -9.42 -18.79 4.19
N GLY A 102 -9.23 -19.61 3.15
CA GLY A 102 -9.48 -21.04 3.17
C GLY A 102 -10.52 -21.49 2.14
N PRO A 103 -10.81 -22.80 2.10
CA PRO A 103 -11.74 -23.36 1.13
C PRO A 103 -13.17 -22.84 1.33
N LYS A 104 -13.81 -22.40 0.24
CA LYS A 104 -15.15 -21.76 0.26
C LYS A 104 -16.26 -22.62 0.88
N GLU A 105 -16.11 -23.93 0.84
CA GLU A 105 -17.13 -24.88 1.32
C GLU A 105 -17.13 -25.01 2.84
N SER A 106 -16.14 -24.42 3.52
CA SER A 106 -15.75 -24.84 4.86
C SER A 106 -16.11 -23.81 5.97
N PHE A 107 -16.53 -22.59 5.63
CA PHE A 107 -16.89 -21.50 6.55
C PHE A 107 -18.05 -21.74 7.54
N ASN A 108 -18.57 -22.97 7.66
CA ASN A 108 -19.65 -23.32 8.58
C ASN A 108 -19.18 -24.04 9.86
N VAL A 109 -17.88 -24.37 10.03
CA VAL A 109 -17.37 -25.05 11.24
C VAL A 109 -15.98 -24.54 11.63
N GLY A 110 -15.79 -24.10 12.89
CA GLY A 110 -14.45 -23.95 13.49
C GLY A 110 -13.53 -22.86 12.91
N THR A 111 -14.08 -21.70 12.52
CA THR A 111 -13.28 -20.59 12.00
C THR A 111 -12.52 -19.86 13.11
N TYR A 112 -11.21 -19.72 12.95
CA TYR A 112 -10.36 -18.88 13.77
C TYR A 112 -10.43 -17.43 13.26
N THR A 113 -10.54 -16.48 14.19
CA THR A 113 -10.36 -15.07 13.91
C THR A 113 -8.93 -14.69 14.31
N LEU A 114 -8.11 -14.46 13.30
CA LEU A 114 -6.76 -13.96 13.44
C LEU A 114 -6.77 -12.47 13.16
N GLN A 115 -5.95 -11.69 13.85
CA GLN A 115 -5.83 -10.27 13.58
C GLN A 115 -4.39 -9.82 13.63
N PHE A 116 -4.06 -8.84 12.78
CA PHE A 116 -2.78 -8.14 12.85
C PHE A 116 -2.95 -6.70 12.37
N ALA A 117 -2.19 -5.79 12.96
CA ALA A 117 -2.12 -4.40 12.53
C ALA A 117 -0.93 -4.17 11.60
N VAL A 118 -1.13 -3.34 10.58
CA VAL A 118 -0.10 -2.81 9.71
C VAL A 118 -0.05 -1.30 9.91
N PHE A 119 1.10 -0.80 10.35
CA PHE A 119 1.43 0.62 10.41
C PHE A 119 2.42 0.92 9.29
N GLY A 120 2.08 1.81 8.37
CA GLY A 120 2.79 1.97 7.09
C GLY A 120 2.10 1.20 5.97
N LYS A 121 2.84 0.90 4.90
CA LYS A 121 2.30 0.34 3.65
C LYS A 121 3.04 -0.94 3.25
N ILE A 122 2.28 -1.97 2.90
CA ILE A 122 2.75 -3.22 2.32
C ILE A 122 2.09 -3.38 0.96
N GLU A 123 2.89 -3.65 -0.07
CA GLU A 123 2.45 -3.84 -1.44
C GLU A 123 2.50 -5.33 -1.83
N ASN A 124 1.78 -5.70 -2.89
CA ASN A 124 1.78 -7.07 -3.44
C ASN A 124 1.46 -8.16 -2.40
N VAL A 125 0.63 -7.83 -1.41
CA VAL A 125 0.24 -8.74 -0.34
C VAL A 125 -0.52 -9.92 -0.92
N ARG A 126 -0.14 -11.12 -0.47
CA ARG A 126 -0.93 -12.34 -0.64
C ARG A 126 -0.94 -13.17 0.63
N PHE A 127 -2.01 -13.94 0.80
CA PHE A 127 -2.12 -14.96 1.83
C PHE A 127 -1.99 -16.34 1.21
N ASP A 128 -0.98 -17.07 1.64
CA ASP A 128 -0.68 -18.42 1.22
C ASP A 128 -1.24 -19.35 2.31
N TYR A 129 -2.33 -20.05 1.99
CA TYR A 129 -3.02 -20.93 2.93
C TYR A 129 -2.47 -22.34 2.87
N HIS A 130 -1.98 -22.85 3.99
CA HIS A 130 -1.39 -24.18 4.10
C HIS A 130 -2.29 -25.07 4.96
N LEU A 131 -2.79 -26.17 4.38
CA LEU A 131 -3.61 -27.17 5.09
C LEU A 131 -2.81 -27.99 6.13
N GLY A 132 -1.48 -27.89 6.17
CA GLY A 132 -0.65 -28.59 7.13
C GLY A 132 0.81 -28.15 6.99
N MET A 133 1.65 -28.55 7.95
CA MET A 133 3.04 -28.06 8.09
C MET A 133 3.89 -28.18 6.81
N PHE A 134 3.66 -29.23 6.01
CA PHE A 134 4.42 -29.51 4.79
C PHE A 134 3.56 -29.47 3.53
N ALA A 135 2.32 -28.98 3.62
CA ALA A 135 1.47 -28.85 2.45
C ALA A 135 1.91 -27.66 1.60
N ASP A 136 1.89 -27.81 0.29
CA ASP A 136 1.99 -26.67 -0.63
C ASP A 136 0.81 -25.71 -0.38
N PRO A 137 1.00 -24.39 -0.60
CA PRO A 137 -0.07 -23.42 -0.40
C PRO A 137 -1.17 -23.63 -1.42
N ASP A 138 -2.39 -23.93 -0.95
CA ASP A 138 -3.58 -24.04 -1.77
C ASP A 138 -4.84 -23.81 -0.92
N PRO A 139 -5.62 -22.74 -1.15
CA PRO A 139 -5.46 -21.72 -2.21
C PRO A 139 -4.59 -20.52 -1.82
N ILE A 140 -4.09 -19.81 -2.84
CA ILE A 140 -3.39 -18.51 -2.71
C ILE A 140 -4.39 -17.37 -2.91
N PHE A 141 -4.37 -16.39 -2.00
CA PHE A 141 -5.27 -15.23 -2.02
C PHE A 141 -4.48 -13.95 -2.33
N PRO A 142 -4.56 -13.40 -3.55
CA PRO A 142 -3.98 -12.10 -3.84
C PRO A 142 -4.80 -11.00 -3.16
N ILE A 143 -4.16 -10.21 -2.30
CA ILE A 143 -4.80 -9.16 -1.51
C ILE A 143 -4.52 -7.78 -2.11
N GLY A 144 -3.30 -7.52 -2.56
CA GLY A 144 -2.90 -6.23 -3.15
C GLY A 144 -2.15 -5.35 -2.15
N THR A 145 -2.65 -4.15 -1.87
CA THR A 145 -1.98 -3.20 -0.96
C THR A 145 -2.73 -3.15 0.37
N ILE A 146 -1.98 -3.21 1.47
CA ILE A 146 -2.48 -2.96 2.82
C ILE A 146 -1.73 -1.77 3.38
N GLU A 147 -2.46 -0.76 3.85
CA GLU A 147 -1.90 0.46 4.39
C GLU A 147 -2.64 0.87 5.64
N ASN A 148 -1.92 1.07 6.74
CA ASN A 148 -2.46 1.62 7.99
C ASN A 148 -3.77 0.95 8.45
N ALA A 149 -3.78 -0.39 8.47
CA ALA A 149 -4.99 -1.18 8.64
C ALA A 149 -4.88 -2.21 9.77
N LEU A 150 -6.01 -2.47 10.43
CA LEU A 150 -6.22 -3.65 11.26
C LEU A 150 -6.85 -4.72 10.38
N VAL A 151 -6.06 -5.74 10.06
CA VAL A 151 -6.45 -6.85 9.21
C VAL A 151 -7.03 -7.95 10.07
N ILE A 152 -8.26 -8.33 9.77
CA ILE A 152 -8.96 -9.45 10.40
C ILE A 152 -9.07 -10.57 9.38
N VAL A 153 -8.53 -11.73 9.72
CA VAL A 153 -8.54 -12.91 8.87
C VAL A 153 -9.38 -14.00 9.53
N HIS A 154 -10.48 -14.33 8.90
CA HIS A 154 -11.30 -15.47 9.25
C HIS A 154 -10.80 -16.68 8.48
N ALA A 155 -10.21 -17.63 9.19
CA ALA A 155 -9.58 -18.80 8.61
C ALA A 155 -10.01 -20.09 9.28
N GLU A 156 -10.27 -21.12 8.50
CA GLU A 156 -10.39 -22.47 9.04
C GLU A 156 -9.04 -23.16 9.01
N LEU A 157 -8.56 -23.65 10.14
CA LEU A 157 -7.28 -24.34 10.26
C LEU A 157 -7.56 -25.72 10.87
N PRO A 158 -8.02 -26.69 10.06
CA PRO A 158 -8.62 -27.92 10.56
C PRO A 158 -7.61 -29.00 10.94
N LEU A 159 -6.35 -28.85 10.56
CA LEU A 159 -5.30 -29.86 10.70
C LEU A 159 -4.08 -29.31 11.46
N ASP A 160 -3.28 -30.25 11.97
CA ASP A 160 -2.03 -29.91 12.65
C ASP A 160 -1.01 -29.24 11.72
N GLY A 161 -0.43 -28.14 12.19
CA GLY A 161 0.46 -27.30 11.40
C GLY A 161 -0.22 -26.54 10.26
N ALA A 162 -1.55 -26.50 10.19
CA ALA A 162 -2.23 -25.60 9.28
C ALA A 162 -1.92 -24.14 9.66
N HIS A 163 -1.58 -23.33 8.67
CA HIS A 163 -1.14 -21.95 8.89
C HIS A 163 -1.46 -21.06 7.69
N ILE A 164 -1.41 -19.75 7.93
CA ILE A 164 -1.46 -18.73 6.89
C ILE A 164 -0.14 -18.00 6.89
N MET A 165 0.53 -18.02 5.75
CA MET A 165 1.72 -17.25 5.48
C MET A 165 1.34 -15.98 4.72
N VAL A 166 1.79 -14.84 5.22
CA VAL A 166 1.58 -13.54 4.59
C VAL A 166 2.88 -13.14 3.93
N THR A 167 2.83 -12.86 2.63
CA THR A 167 3.97 -12.32 1.89
C THR A 167 3.62 -10.98 1.27
N GLY A 168 4.59 -10.11 1.07
CA GLY A 168 4.42 -8.82 0.39
C GLY A 168 5.74 -8.07 0.26
N THR A 169 5.68 -6.78 -0.07
CA THR A 169 6.86 -5.92 -0.23
C THR A 169 6.72 -4.60 0.52
N VAL A 170 7.77 -4.19 1.24
CA VAL A 170 7.86 -2.89 1.94
C VAL A 170 9.11 -2.15 1.49
N GLY A 171 8.93 -0.99 0.85
CA GLY A 171 10.05 -0.23 0.28
C GLY A 171 10.87 -1.05 -0.71
N GLY A 172 10.22 -1.91 -1.51
CA GLY A 172 10.87 -2.80 -2.48
C GLY A 172 11.53 -4.06 -1.90
N ARG A 173 11.52 -4.28 -0.58
CA ARG A 173 12.03 -5.51 0.04
C ARG A 173 10.91 -6.50 0.29
N GLU A 174 11.14 -7.76 -0.03
CA GLU A 174 10.21 -8.84 0.28
C GLU A 174 10.13 -9.07 1.79
N ILE A 175 8.91 -9.30 2.26
CA ILE A 175 8.62 -9.71 3.63
C ILE A 175 7.76 -10.96 3.61
N GLU A 176 7.93 -11.79 4.64
CA GLU A 176 7.17 -13.00 4.86
C GLU A 176 7.02 -13.21 6.37
N PHE A 177 5.81 -13.53 6.81
CA PHE A 177 5.54 -13.88 8.19
C PHE A 177 4.35 -14.84 8.31
N ILE A 178 4.35 -15.65 9.35
CA ILE A 178 3.27 -16.59 9.64
C ILE A 178 2.28 -15.89 10.57
N LEU A 179 1.04 -15.71 10.12
CA LEU A 179 0.00 -15.05 10.91
C LEU A 179 -0.43 -15.91 12.11
N TYR A 180 -0.48 -17.21 11.91
CA TYR A 180 -0.82 -18.18 12.94
C TYR A 180 -0.39 -19.57 12.49
N GLU A 181 0.20 -20.34 13.39
CA GLU A 181 0.49 -21.76 13.22
C GLU A 181 -0.27 -22.53 14.29
N TRP A 182 -1.20 -23.39 13.89
CA TRP A 182 -1.86 -24.27 14.85
C TRP A 182 -0.90 -25.37 15.27
N ARG A 183 -0.67 -25.52 16.59
CA ARG A 183 0.12 -26.62 17.16
C ARG A 183 -0.71 -27.35 18.21
N MET A 184 -0.67 -28.68 18.19
CA MET A 184 -1.36 -29.51 19.20
C MET A 184 -0.81 -29.37 20.63
N ASP A 185 0.42 -28.85 20.80
CA ASP A 185 1.05 -28.73 22.11
C ASP A 185 0.74 -27.35 22.74
N PRO A 186 -0.09 -27.28 23.81
CA PRO A 186 -0.43 -26.03 24.47
C PRO A 186 0.73 -25.40 25.24
N ASP A 187 1.82 -26.13 25.47
CA ASP A 187 3.01 -25.64 26.19
C ASP A 187 4.05 -25.01 25.24
N VAL A 188 3.83 -25.09 23.93
CA VAL A 188 4.68 -24.45 22.92
C VAL A 188 4.16 -23.04 22.67
N THR A 189 4.91 -22.05 23.17
CA THR A 189 4.61 -20.63 22.96
C THR A 189 4.38 -20.33 21.48
N PRO A 190 3.32 -19.55 21.13
CA PRO A 190 3.11 -19.06 19.77
C PRO A 190 4.37 -18.37 19.24
N VAL A 191 4.53 -18.35 17.90
CA VAL A 191 5.64 -17.73 17.16
C VAL A 191 6.18 -16.50 17.89
N GLU A 192 7.45 -16.57 18.32
CA GLU A 192 8.06 -15.64 19.29
C GLU A 192 8.05 -14.17 18.84
N GLU A 193 7.93 -13.90 17.54
CA GLU A 193 7.83 -12.55 16.99
C GLU A 193 6.38 -12.12 16.78
N ASN A 194 5.84 -11.42 17.78
CA ASN A 194 4.53 -10.78 17.69
C ASN A 194 4.58 -9.43 16.96
N ILE A 195 5.78 -8.89 16.71
CA ILE A 195 5.99 -7.57 16.09
C ILE A 195 7.16 -7.62 15.12
N TYR A 196 6.88 -7.32 13.85
CA TYR A 196 7.88 -7.14 12.80
C TYR A 196 8.11 -5.65 12.57
N LYS A 197 9.38 -5.22 12.58
CA LYS A 197 9.76 -3.82 12.40
C LYS A 197 10.67 -3.70 11.20
N ILE A 198 10.17 -3.08 10.14
CA ILE A 198 10.88 -2.97 8.88
C ILE A 198 11.59 -1.60 8.87
N ALA A 199 12.91 -1.59 9.00
CA ALA A 199 13.70 -0.35 9.11
C ALA A 199 13.69 0.47 7.81
N LYS A 200 13.80 1.80 7.92
CA LYS A 200 14.06 2.70 6.79
C LYS A 200 15.47 2.48 6.24
N GLU A 201 15.67 2.69 4.94
CA GLU A 201 17.01 2.75 4.33
C GLU A 201 17.66 4.12 4.50
#